data_AF-A0A3A8Z778-F1
#
_entry.id   AF-A0A3A8Z778-F1
#
_cell.length_a   1.000
_cell.length_b   1.000
_cell.length_c   1.000
_cell.angle_alpha   90.00
_cell.angle_beta   90.00
_cell.angle_gamma   90.00
#
_symmetry.space_group_name_H-M   'P 1'
#
loop_
_entity.id
_entity.type
_entity.pdbx_description
1 polymer ?
#
loop_
_entity_poly.entity_id
_entity_poly.type
_entity_poly.pdbx_seq_one_letter_code
_entity_poly.pdbx_strand_id
1 'polypeptide(L)' 'MKNSDPYTRDDQTRFTMRIDSELLDKIKVEAERNKRSTAKQIEFILERYIDGLSEG' A
#
# COMPACT_ATOMS: atom_id res chain seq x y z
N MET A 1 -24.20 0.12 -5.79
CA MET A 1 -23.75 -0.88 -6.79
C MET A 1 -23.29 -2.10 -6.03
N LYS A 2 -23.77 -3.31 -6.35
CA LYS A 2 -23.32 -4.53 -5.67
C LYS A 2 -21.85 -4.76 -6.02
N ASN A 3 -20.96 -4.68 -5.03
CA ASN A 3 -19.58 -5.13 -5.16
C ASN A 3 -19.62 -6.62 -5.56
N SER A 4 -19.21 -6.93 -6.78
CA SER A 4 -19.22 -8.26 -7.37
C SER A 4 -17.97 -9.07 -7.04
N ASP A 5 -17.08 -8.56 -6.19
CA ASP A 5 -15.84 -9.21 -5.75
C ASP A 5 -15.99 -9.71 -4.31
N PRO A 6 -16.26 -11.02 -4.09
CA PRO A 6 -16.44 -11.56 -2.75
C PRO A 6 -15.16 -11.59 -1.92
N TYR A 7 -14.00 -11.29 -2.51
CA TYR A 7 -12.70 -11.35 -1.85
C TYR A 7 -12.17 -9.97 -1.42
N THR A 8 -12.88 -8.90 -1.77
CA THR A 8 -12.51 -7.53 -1.39
C THR A 8 -13.59 -7.00 -0.45
N ARG A 9 -13.18 -6.57 0.75
CA ARG A 9 -14.10 -5.97 1.72
C ARG A 9 -14.60 -4.62 1.20
N ASP A 10 -15.78 -4.19 1.66
CA ASP A 10 -16.40 -2.93 1.20
C ASP A 10 -15.54 -1.68 1.52
N ASP A 11 -14.63 -1.77 2.49
CA ASP A 11 -13.67 -0.72 2.86
C ASP A 11 -12.33 -0.82 2.13
N GLN A 12 -12.16 -1.78 1.22
CA GLN A 12 -10.92 -2.02 0.51
C GLN A 12 -11.09 -1.85 -0.99
N THR A 13 -10.07 -1.31 -1.65
CA THR A 13 -10.02 -1.20 -3.10
C THR A 13 -8.87 -2.05 -3.64
N ARG A 14 -9.17 -3.01 -4.52
CA ARG A 14 -8.13 -3.78 -5.22
C ARG A 14 -7.50 -2.89 -6.29
N PHE A 15 -6.19 -2.72 -6.23
CA PHE A 15 -5.43 -1.99 -7.25
C PHE A 15 -4.28 -2.85 -7.77
N THR A 16 -3.96 -2.71 -9.06
CA THR A 16 -2.77 -3.29 -9.68
C THR A 16 -1.85 -2.15 -10.07
N MET A 17 -0.58 -2.20 -9.66
CA MET A 17 0.40 -1.16 -9.91
C MET A 17 1.63 -1.76 -10.60
N ARG A 18 2.20 -1.01 -11.56
CA ARG A 18 3.56 -1.24 -12.05
C ARG A 18 4.49 -0.30 -11.31
N ILE A 19 5.56 -0.83 -10.74
CA ILE A 19 6.55 -0.09 -9.97
C ILE A 19 7.94 -0.54 -10.38
N ASP A 20 8.91 0.34 -10.25
CA ASP A 20 10.31 -0.01 -10.42
C ASP A 20 10.73 -1.17 -9.49
N SER A 21 11.53 -2.11 -10.01
CA SER A 21 11.87 -3.32 -9.28
C SER A 21 12.82 -3.05 -8.11
N GLU A 22 13.78 -2.13 -8.28
CA GLU A 22 14.69 -1.75 -7.20
C GLU A 22 13.94 -1.03 -6.09
N LEU A 23 12.95 -0.20 -6.45
CA LEU A 23 12.07 0.43 -5.47
C LEU A 23 11.27 -0.61 -4.69
N LEU A 24 10.70 -1.61 -5.36
CA LEU A 24 9.96 -2.68 -4.69
C LEU A 24 10.86 -3.46 -3.71
N ASP A 25 12.11 -3.74 -4.09
CA ASP A 25 13.03 -4.47 -3.22
C ASP A 25 13.43 -3.65 -1.98
N LYS A 26 13.64 -2.34 -2.13
CA LYS A 26 13.84 -1.44 -0.98
C LYS A 26 12.62 -1.46 -0.04
N ILE A 27 11.41 -1.46 -0.59
CA ILE A 27 10.18 -1.52 0.21
C ILE A 27 10.06 -2.87 0.94
N LYS A 28 10.46 -4.00 0.32
CA LYS A 28 10.45 -5.32 0.98
C LYS A 28 11.38 -5.34 2.20
N VAL A 29 12.60 -4.83 2.07
CA VAL A 29 13.56 -4.75 3.18
C VAL A 29 12.98 -3.94 4.34
N GLU A 30 12.36 -2.79 4.05
CA GLU A 30 11.72 -1.98 5.10
C GLU A 30 10.48 -2.67 5.70
N ALA A 31 9.71 -3.40 4.89
CA ALA A 31 8.56 -4.16 5.39
C ALA A 31 8.99 -5.25 6.40
N GLU A 32 10.07 -5.98 6.11
CA GLU A 32 10.63 -6.99 7.03
C GLU A 32 11.10 -6.37 8.35
N ARG A 33 11.83 -5.25 8.28
CA ARG A 33 12.30 -4.51 9.47
C ARG A 33 11.15 -4.07 10.37
N ASN A 34 10.02 -3.67 9.77
CA ASN A 34 8.85 -3.19 10.48
C ASN A 34 7.83 -4.30 10.82
N LYS A 35 8.14 -5.57 10.52
CA LYS A 35 7.24 -6.74 10.70
C LYS A 35 5.88 -6.55 9.99
N ARG A 36 5.90 -5.98 8.78
CA ARG A 36 4.71 -5.76 7.93
C ARG A 36 4.83 -6.56 6.64
N SER A 37 3.69 -6.81 6.01
CA SER A 37 3.70 -7.25 4.60
C SER A 37 4.16 -6.10 3.71
N THR A 38 4.76 -6.41 2.56
CA THR A 38 5.14 -5.39 1.57
C THR A 38 3.96 -4.51 1.19
N ALA A 39 2.77 -5.10 1.02
CA ALA A 39 1.55 -4.35 0.72
C ALA A 39 1.17 -3.36 1.84
N LYS A 40 1.23 -3.78 3.11
CA LYS A 40 0.97 -2.87 4.24
C LYS A 40 2.04 -1.81 4.41
N GLN A 41 3.28 -2.09 4.05
CA GLN A 41 4.33 -1.08 4.06
C GLN A 41 4.11 -0.03 2.96
N ILE A 42 3.65 -0.45 1.75
CA ILE A 42 3.26 0.48 0.68
C ILE A 42 2.10 1.38 1.16
N GLU A 43 1.06 0.79 1.74
CA GLU A 43 -0.09 1.53 2.28
C GLU A 43 0.34 2.56 3.33
N PHE A 44 1.19 2.16 4.28
CA PHE A 44 1.74 3.06 5.30
C PHE A 44 2.54 4.22 4.69
N ILE A 45 3.39 3.96 3.68
CA ILE A 45 4.16 5.02 3.01
C ILE A 45 3.23 6.02 2.32
N LEU A 46 2.19 5.53 1.63
CA LEU A 46 1.22 6.38 0.95
C LEU A 46 0.41 7.22 1.94
N GLU A 47 -0.07 6.62 3.03
CA GLU A 47 -0.79 7.33 4.10
C GLU A 47 0.07 8.48 4.66
N ARG A 48 1.31 8.19 5.05
CA ARG A 48 2.24 9.21 5.56
C ARG A 48 2.55 10.31 4.56
N TYR A 49 2.67 9.97 3.28
CA TYR A 49 2.90 10.96 2.24
C TYR A 49 1.69 11.89 2.08
N ILE A 50 0.47 11.36 2.02
CA ILE A 50 -0.76 12.15 1.87
C ILE A 50 -1.04 13.01 3.12
N ASP A 51 -0.85 12.47 4.32
CA ASP A 51 -0.96 13.22 5.57
C ASP A 51 -0.02 14.42 5.56
N GLY A 52 1.25 14.20 5.17
CA GLY A 52 2.26 15.25 5.08
C GLY A 52 1.97 16.31 4.00
N LEU A 53 1.21 15.97 2.94
CA LEU A 53 0.76 16.96 1.96
C LEU A 53 -0.38 17.85 2.49
N SER A 54 -1.14 17.38 3.48
CA SER A 54 -2.31 18.08 4.03
C SER A 54 -1.96 19.07 5.14
N GLU A 55 -0.73 19.01 5.65
CA GLU A 55 -0.19 19.94 6.66
C GLU A 55 0.57 21.13 6.05
N GLY A 56 0.49 21.32 4.71
CA GLY A 56 1.19 22.37 3.95
C GLY A 56 0.28 23.46 3.37
#